data_AF-A0A6V8IAT1-F1
#
_entry.id   AF-A0A6V8IAT1-F1
#
_cell.length_a   1.000
_cell.length_b   1.000
_cell.length_c   1.000
_cell.angle_alpha   90.00
_cell.angle_beta   90.00
_cell.angle_gamma   90.00
#
_symmetry.space_group_name_H-M   'P 1'
#
loop_
_entity.id
_entity.type
_entity.pdbx_description
1 polymer ?
#
loop_
_entity_poly.entity_id
_entity_poly.type
_entity_poly.pdbx_seq_one_letter_code
_entity_poly.pdbx_strand_id
1 'polypeptide(L)'
;MTKDALSLEPRSIHDIASWHAHIYFDESTAAQSRIIRDWVTQNFVVEIGPWHDQAFGPHTSPSWYFGFTKEQFSEIVSWLSLNHNGLRILIHPNTDNPLADHIVAGLWIGDRQPINTERLPKSLKALGEKPEEISPNSFPPGLAK
;
A
#
# COMPACT_ATOMS: atom_id res chain seq x y z
N MET A 1 -19.26 2.93 -15.33
CA MET A 1 -18.99 2.34 -14.00
C MET A 1 -20.18 1.47 -13.65
N THR A 2 -20.08 0.16 -13.82
CA THR A 2 -21.20 -0.75 -13.51
C THR A 2 -21.34 -0.90 -12.00
N LYS A 3 -22.58 -0.70 -11.56
CA LYS A 3 -23.10 -0.69 -10.18
C LYS A 3 -23.18 -2.10 -9.58
N ASP A 4 -22.26 -2.99 -9.94
CA ASP A 4 -22.27 -4.36 -9.43
C ASP A 4 -21.56 -4.40 -8.07
N ALA A 5 -22.40 -4.10 -7.08
CA ALA A 5 -22.35 -4.50 -5.69
C ALA A 5 -21.18 -3.96 -4.83
N LEU A 6 -21.27 -2.67 -4.48
CA LEU A 6 -21.03 -2.35 -3.07
C LEU A 6 -22.20 -2.96 -2.30
N SER A 7 -21.93 -4.08 -1.62
CA SER A 7 -22.87 -4.65 -0.64
C SER A 7 -23.24 -3.56 0.37
N LEU A 8 -24.52 -3.44 0.69
CA LEU A 8 -24.98 -2.56 1.78
C LEU A 8 -24.70 -3.18 3.16
N GLU A 9 -24.33 -4.46 3.20
CA GLU A 9 -23.92 -5.14 4.42
C GLU A 9 -22.47 -4.83 4.77
N PRO A 10 -22.14 -4.60 6.06
CA PRO A 10 -20.78 -4.36 6.50
C PRO A 10 -19.90 -5.59 6.23
N ARG A 11 -18.69 -5.35 5.72
CA ARG A 11 -17.64 -6.38 5.61
C ARG A 11 -16.90 -6.52 6.94
N SER A 12 -16.36 -7.71 7.19
CA SER A 12 -15.58 -7.97 8.39
C SER A 12 -14.17 -7.38 8.24
N ILE A 13 -13.64 -6.76 9.30
CA ILE A 13 -12.23 -6.33 9.33
C ILE A 13 -11.27 -7.53 9.24
N HIS A 14 -11.76 -8.74 9.50
CA HIS A 14 -10.99 -9.98 9.36
C HIS A 14 -10.76 -10.38 7.90
N ASP A 15 -11.46 -9.78 6.94
CA ASP A 15 -11.20 -9.97 5.51
C ASP A 15 -9.87 -9.36 5.06
N ILE A 16 -9.29 -8.47 5.89
CA ILE A 16 -8.00 -7.85 5.66
C ILE A 16 -6.90 -8.80 6.16
N ALA A 17 -6.03 -9.23 5.25
CA ALA A 17 -4.82 -9.98 5.60
C ALA A 17 -3.70 -9.03 6.04
N SER A 18 -3.48 -7.96 5.29
CA SER A 18 -2.42 -6.98 5.51
C SER A 18 -2.74 -5.64 4.83
N TRP A 19 -1.78 -4.71 4.81
CA TRP A 19 -1.89 -3.42 4.14
C TRP A 19 -0.62 -3.09 3.37
N HIS A 20 -0.77 -2.40 2.23
CA HIS A 20 0.33 -1.80 1.49
C HIS A 20 0.22 -0.27 1.48
N ALA A 21 1.36 0.40 1.61
CA ALA A 21 1.52 1.82 1.28
C ALA A 21 2.44 1.97 0.07
N HIS A 22 1.92 2.56 -1.00
CA HIS A 22 2.66 2.87 -2.23
C HIS A 22 3.05 4.34 -2.23
N ILE A 23 4.35 4.60 -2.22
CA ILE A 23 4.93 5.94 -2.22
C ILE A 23 5.25 6.33 -3.66
N TYR A 24 4.51 7.29 -4.20
CA TYR A 24 4.73 7.79 -5.55
C TYR A 24 5.70 8.95 -5.57
N PHE A 25 6.53 9.00 -6.60
CA PHE A 25 7.51 10.06 -6.81
C PHE A 25 7.71 10.33 -8.30
N ASP A 26 8.40 11.42 -8.58
CA ASP A 26 8.92 11.80 -9.88
C ASP A 26 10.37 12.28 -9.73
N GLU A 27 10.95 12.81 -10.80
CA GLU A 27 12.32 13.32 -10.80
C GLU A 27 12.56 14.39 -9.71
N SER A 28 11.58 15.24 -9.46
CA SER A 28 11.68 16.34 -8.48
C SER A 28 11.51 15.89 -7.03
N THR A 29 10.91 14.72 -6.81
CA THR A 29 10.52 14.20 -5.49
C THR A 29 11.24 12.89 -5.10
N ALA A 30 12.10 12.36 -5.96
CA ALA A 30 12.82 11.11 -5.72
C ALA A 30 13.71 11.16 -4.47
N ALA A 31 14.34 12.29 -4.17
CA ALA A 31 15.17 12.46 -2.98
C ALA A 31 14.33 12.35 -1.69
N GLN A 32 13.18 13.00 -1.65
CA GLN A 32 12.21 12.95 -0.55
C GLN A 32 11.69 11.53 -0.34
N SER A 33 11.40 10.82 -1.45
CA SER A 33 10.97 9.42 -1.43
C SER A 33 12.03 8.48 -0.83
N ARG A 34 13.32 8.69 -1.14
CA ARG A 34 14.41 7.92 -0.52
C ARG A 34 14.52 8.19 0.98
N ILE A 35 14.38 9.44 1.42
CA ILE A 35 14.39 9.80 2.84
C ILE A 35 13.26 9.09 3.60
N ILE A 36 12.04 9.06 3.04
CA ILE A 36 10.93 8.33 3.67
C ILE A 36 11.22 6.83 3.73
N ARG A 37 11.80 6.25 2.67
CA ARG A 37 12.18 4.84 2.67
C ARG A 37 13.16 4.51 3.81
N ASP A 38 14.17 5.37 3.98
CA ASP A 38 15.15 5.22 5.07
C ASP A 38 14.45 5.30 6.43
N TRP A 39 13.62 6.32 6.67
CA TRP A 39 12.87 6.43 7.91
C TRP A 39 11.96 5.23 8.18
N VAL A 40 11.25 4.73 7.17
CA VAL A 40 10.39 3.54 7.33
C VAL A 40 11.21 2.35 7.80
N THR A 41 12.34 2.06 7.13
CA THR A 41 13.22 0.93 7.51
C THR A 41 13.91 1.08 8.86
N GLN A 42 14.11 2.31 9.31
CA GLN A 42 14.71 2.62 10.61
C GLN A 42 13.73 2.57 11.78
N ASN A 43 12.42 2.70 11.53
CA ASN A 43 11.41 2.83 12.59
C ASN A 43 10.43 1.66 12.66
N PHE A 44 10.20 0.93 11.56
CA PHE A 44 9.16 -0.09 11.50
C PHE A 44 9.69 -1.43 10.98
N VAL A 45 9.17 -2.52 11.55
CA VAL A 45 9.35 -3.89 11.04
C VAL A 45 8.27 -4.14 9.98
N VAL A 46 8.64 -4.05 8.71
CA VAL A 46 7.76 -4.05 7.54
C VAL A 46 8.40 -4.83 6.39
N GLU A 47 7.62 -5.17 5.38
CA GLU A 47 8.13 -5.72 4.13
C GLU A 47 8.36 -4.59 3.13
N ILE A 48 9.61 -4.35 2.75
CA ILE A 48 9.98 -3.38 1.73
C ILE A 48 9.92 -4.04 0.35
N GLY A 49 9.06 -3.48 -0.50
CA GLY A 49 8.95 -3.85 -1.90
C GLY A 49 10.05 -3.25 -2.79
N PRO A 50 10.07 -3.66 -4.07
CA PRO A 50 10.98 -3.10 -5.07
C PRO A 50 10.76 -1.60 -5.30
N TRP A 51 11.82 -0.95 -5.75
CA TRP A 51 11.77 0.41 -6.28
C TRP A 51 11.57 0.37 -7.79
N HIS A 52 10.56 1.08 -8.28
CA HIS A 52 10.26 1.21 -9.70
C HIS A 52 10.45 2.66 -10.15
N ASP A 53 11.45 2.90 -11.01
CA ASP A 53 11.69 4.21 -11.63
C ASP A 53 10.68 4.55 -12.74
N GLN A 54 9.72 3.66 -13.03
CA GLN A 54 8.68 3.80 -14.04
C GLN A 54 7.38 3.16 -13.54
N ALA A 55 6.27 3.40 -14.26
CA ALA A 55 4.99 2.75 -14.01
C ALA A 55 5.13 1.21 -14.03
N PHE A 56 4.56 0.54 -13.04
CA PHE A 56 4.60 -0.91 -12.89
C PHE A 56 3.29 -1.45 -12.31
N GLY A 57 2.81 -2.58 -12.84
CA GLY A 57 1.55 -3.18 -12.41
C GLY A 57 0.36 -2.20 -12.57
N PRO A 58 -0.41 -1.92 -11.50
CA PRO A 58 -1.53 -0.96 -11.54
C PRO A 58 -1.08 0.50 -11.31
N HIS A 59 0.19 0.74 -11.00
CA HIS A 59 0.73 2.06 -10.62
C HIS A 59 1.20 2.83 -11.86
N THR A 60 0.61 4.01 -12.09
CA THR A 60 0.83 4.80 -13.32
C THR A 60 2.02 5.76 -13.25
N SER A 61 2.80 5.72 -12.17
CA SER A 61 3.94 6.61 -11.92
C SER A 61 5.04 5.84 -11.18
N PRO A 62 6.29 6.34 -11.19
CA PRO A 62 7.36 5.75 -10.39
C PRO A 62 6.93 5.62 -8.93
N SER A 63 7.20 4.46 -8.34
CA SER A 63 6.81 4.17 -6.97
C SER A 63 7.65 3.07 -6.36
N TRP A 64 7.57 2.99 -5.05
CA TRP A 64 7.93 1.80 -4.28
C TRP A 64 6.84 1.58 -3.25
N TYR A 65 6.80 0.39 -2.65
CA TYR A 65 5.84 0.11 -1.60
C TYR A 65 6.50 -0.51 -0.38
N PHE A 66 5.77 -0.46 0.73
CA PHE A 66 6.01 -1.36 1.83
C PHE A 66 4.71 -1.92 2.36
N GLY A 67 4.76 -3.18 2.78
CA GLY A 67 3.66 -3.88 3.40
C GLY A 67 3.81 -3.97 4.91
N PHE A 68 2.70 -3.83 5.62
CA PHE A 68 2.63 -3.85 7.08
C PHE A 68 1.37 -4.56 7.59
N THR A 69 1.42 -5.00 8.85
CA THR A 69 0.33 -5.79 9.43
C THR A 69 -0.86 -4.91 9.81
N LYS A 70 -2.00 -5.55 10.13
CA LYS A 70 -3.19 -4.85 10.62
C LYS A 70 -2.94 -4.05 11.89
N GLU A 71 -2.13 -4.62 12.78
CA GLU A 71 -1.82 -4.06 14.09
C GLU A 71 -1.00 -2.77 13.97
N GLN A 72 -0.18 -2.67 12.93
CA GLN A 72 0.64 -1.49 12.64
C GLN A 72 -0.13 -0.36 11.95
N PHE A 73 -1.37 -0.59 11.50
CA PHE A 73 -2.11 0.36 10.66
C PHE A 73 -2.23 1.74 11.27
N SER A 74 -2.71 1.83 12.52
CA SER A 74 -2.93 3.14 13.16
C SER A 74 -1.62 3.92 13.32
N GLU A 75 -0.53 3.24 13.66
CA GLU A 75 0.77 3.87 13.88
C GLU A 75 1.37 4.38 12.56
N ILE A 76 1.47 3.51 11.56
CA ILE A 76 2.10 3.83 10.27
C ILE A 76 1.30 4.89 9.52
N VAL A 77 -0.02 4.77 9.45
CA VAL A 77 -0.85 5.74 8.72
C VAL A 77 -0.81 7.12 9.40
N SER A 78 -0.82 7.16 10.73
CA SER A 78 -0.66 8.41 11.47
C SER A 78 0.72 9.03 11.22
N TRP A 79 1.77 8.20 11.24
CA TRP A 79 3.14 8.66 10.98
C TRP A 79 3.28 9.20 9.55
N LEU A 80 2.76 8.51 8.54
CA LEU A 80 2.78 8.99 7.15
C LEU A 80 2.00 10.29 7.01
N SER A 81 0.87 10.46 7.71
CA SER A 81 0.07 11.69 7.66
C SER A 81 0.87 12.92 8.09
N LEU A 82 1.84 12.75 8.98
CA LEU A 82 2.72 13.82 9.46
C LEU A 82 4.02 13.95 8.64
N ASN A 83 4.51 12.84 8.07
CA ASN A 83 5.87 12.74 7.52
C ASN A 83 5.93 12.45 6.01
N HIS A 84 4.81 12.54 5.27
CA HIS A 84 4.77 12.23 3.84
C HIS A 84 5.60 13.19 2.95
N ASN A 85 6.14 14.29 3.48
CA ASN A 85 7.02 15.23 2.78
C ASN A 85 6.49 15.71 1.41
N GLY A 86 5.18 15.89 1.29
CA GLY A 86 4.52 16.30 0.04
C GLY A 86 4.37 15.19 -1.01
N LEU A 87 4.78 13.96 -0.72
CA LEU A 87 4.56 12.81 -1.59
C LEU A 87 3.10 12.37 -1.59
N ARG A 88 2.70 11.72 -2.67
CA ARG A 88 1.39 11.07 -2.82
C ARG A 88 1.52 9.62 -2.38
N ILE A 89 0.58 9.15 -1.57
CA ILE A 89 0.63 7.80 -1.02
C ILE A 89 -0.73 7.13 -1.17
N LEU A 90 -0.78 6.00 -1.86
CA LEU A 90 -1.93 5.09 -1.84
C LEU A 90 -1.72 4.08 -0.72
N ILE A 91 -2.68 4.00 0.21
CA ILE A 91 -2.71 2.99 1.26
C ILE A 91 -3.92 2.10 1.02
N HIS A 92 -3.74 0.80 0.82
CA HIS A 92 -4.85 -0.11 0.59
C HIS A 92 -4.74 -1.37 1.43
N PRO A 93 -5.88 -1.98 1.84
CA PRO A 93 -5.86 -3.29 2.45
C PRO A 93 -5.53 -4.35 1.40
N ASN A 94 -5.09 -5.52 1.85
CA ASN A 94 -4.99 -6.71 1.02
C ASN A 94 -6.11 -7.68 1.42
N THR A 95 -7.13 -7.77 0.58
CA THR A 95 -8.27 -8.69 0.72
C THR A 95 -8.34 -9.63 -0.49
N ASP A 96 -9.44 -10.38 -0.64
CA ASP A 96 -9.64 -11.23 -1.82
C ASP A 96 -9.81 -10.43 -3.12
N ASN A 97 -10.12 -9.13 -3.07
CA ASN A 97 -10.47 -8.33 -4.26
C ASN A 97 -9.50 -7.16 -4.47
N PRO A 98 -8.32 -7.40 -5.11
CA PRO A 98 -7.32 -6.38 -5.37
C PRO A 98 -7.85 -5.17 -6.12
N LEU A 99 -8.77 -5.36 -7.09
CA LEU A 99 -9.39 -4.23 -7.78
C LEU A 99 -10.11 -3.30 -6.79
N ALA A 100 -10.99 -3.85 -5.95
CA ALA A 100 -11.72 -3.07 -4.96
C ALA A 100 -10.79 -2.49 -3.88
N ASP A 101 -9.76 -3.23 -3.48
CA ASP A 101 -8.76 -2.78 -2.53
C ASP A 101 -8.11 -1.47 -3.00
N HIS A 102 -7.72 -1.40 -4.27
CA HIS A 102 -7.04 -0.21 -4.81
C HIS A 102 -7.97 0.98 -5.07
N ILE A 103 -9.19 0.76 -5.59
CA ILE A 103 -10.02 1.86 -6.11
C ILE A 103 -11.23 2.22 -5.24
N VAL A 104 -11.62 1.34 -4.31
CA VAL A 104 -12.77 1.52 -3.42
C VAL A 104 -12.32 1.63 -1.97
N ALA A 105 -11.53 0.67 -1.48
CA ALA A 105 -11.08 0.64 -0.08
C ALA A 105 -9.76 1.40 0.15
N GLY A 106 -9.11 1.86 -0.93
CA GLY A 106 -7.86 2.61 -0.87
C GLY A 106 -8.05 4.01 -0.28
N LEU A 107 -7.10 4.38 0.58
CA LEU A 107 -6.95 5.68 1.20
C LEU A 107 -5.81 6.43 0.53
N TRP A 108 -5.87 7.76 0.54
CA TRP A 108 -4.82 8.61 -0.01
C TRP A 108 -4.31 9.61 1.02
N ILE A 109 -2.99 9.74 1.11
CA ILE A 109 -2.31 10.88 1.74
C ILE A 109 -1.71 11.72 0.62
N GLY A 110 -1.96 13.03 0.65
CA GLY A 110 -1.69 13.92 -0.49
C GLY A 110 -2.71 13.74 -1.61
N ASP A 111 -2.32 14.08 -2.84
CA ASP A 111 -3.24 13.97 -3.98
C ASP A 111 -3.44 12.51 -4.43
N ARG A 112 -4.66 12.20 -4.82
CA ARG A 112 -4.97 10.97 -5.56
C ARG A 112 -4.43 11.06 -6.99
N GLN A 113 -3.95 9.93 -7.50
CA GLN A 113 -3.65 9.77 -8.93
C GLN A 113 -4.43 8.60 -9.54
N PRO A 114 -4.49 8.51 -10.89
CA PRO A 114 -5.09 7.37 -11.58
C PRO A 114 -4.40 6.04 -11.20
N ILE A 115 -5.17 4.96 -11.25
CA ILE A 115 -4.69 3.58 -11.08
C ILE A 115 -5.15 2.81 -12.31
N ASN A 116 -4.25 2.02 -12.91
CA ASN A 116 -4.60 1.17 -14.03
C ASN A 116 -5.34 -0.08 -13.51
N THR A 117 -6.66 -0.11 -13.72
CA THR A 117 -7.53 -1.18 -13.22
C THR A 117 -7.52 -2.44 -14.06
N GLU A 118 -7.01 -2.41 -15.30
CA GLU A 118 -7.08 -3.55 -16.22
C GLU A 118 -6.27 -4.77 -15.75
N ARG A 119 -5.28 -4.54 -14.88
CA ARG A 119 -4.36 -5.56 -14.38
C ARG A 119 -4.69 -6.05 -12.97
N LEU A 120 -5.81 -5.62 -12.39
CA LEU A 120 -6.21 -6.00 -11.04
C LEU A 120 -7.31 -7.07 -11.08
N PRO A 121 -7.07 -8.26 -10.50
CA PRO A 121 -8.11 -9.27 -10.41
C PRO A 121 -9.22 -8.85 -9.44
N LYS A 122 -10.43 -9.39 -9.66
CA LYS A 122 -11.59 -9.17 -8.80
C LYS A 122 -11.73 -10.21 -7.68
N SER A 123 -11.01 -11.32 -7.77
CA SER A 123 -10.95 -12.36 -6.74
C SER A 123 -9.63 -13.14 -6.88
N LEU A 124 -8.83 -13.16 -5.82
CA LEU A 124 -7.61 -13.98 -5.74
C LEU A 124 -7.96 -15.46 -5.58
N LYS A 125 -8.97 -15.79 -4.76
CA LYS A 125 -9.47 -17.15 -4.60
C LYS A 125 -9.91 -17.78 -5.91
N ALA A 126 -10.55 -17.01 -6.80
CA ALA A 126 -10.93 -17.50 -8.13
C ALA A 126 -9.73 -17.85 -9.02
N LEU A 127 -8.56 -17.28 -8.74
CA LEU A 127 -7.29 -17.59 -9.39
C LEU A 127 -6.50 -18.69 -8.67
N GLY A 128 -7.02 -19.24 -7.55
CA GLY A 128 -6.29 -20.18 -6.70
C GLY A 128 -5.23 -19.51 -5.82
N GLU A 129 -5.26 -18.18 -5.71
CA GLU A 129 -4.36 -17.36 -4.92
C GLU A 129 -5.01 -16.96 -3.58
N LYS A 130 -4.21 -16.33 -2.71
CA LYS A 130 -4.66 -15.83 -1.41
C LYS A 130 -4.25 -14.37 -1.24
N PRO A 131 -4.99 -13.59 -0.43
CA PRO A 131 -4.53 -12.26 -0.03
C PRO A 131 -3.12 -12.32 0.58
N GLU A 132 -2.33 -11.30 0.28
CA GLU A 132 -0.93 -11.23 0.70
C GLU A 132 -0.81 -11.06 2.22
N GLU A 133 0.05 -11.87 2.83
CA GLU A 133 0.51 -11.72 4.21
C GLU A 133 1.92 -11.12 4.19
N ILE A 134 2.24 -10.27 5.17
CA ILE A 134 3.52 -9.57 5.20
C ILE A 134 4.61 -10.50 5.73
N SER A 135 5.72 -10.57 5.00
CA SER A 135 6.97 -11.20 5.44
C SER A 135 8.03 -10.12 5.64
N PRO A 136 8.12 -9.50 6.84
CA PRO A 136 8.97 -8.34 7.06
C PRO A 136 10.44 -8.60 6.69
N ASN A 137 11.04 -7.64 6.00
CA ASN A 137 12.43 -7.68 5.56
C ASN A 137 13.23 -6.43 5.99
N SER A 138 12.62 -5.54 6.79
CA SER A 138 13.32 -4.46 7.49
C SER A 138 13.70 -4.87 8.92
N PHE A 139 14.80 -4.30 9.41
CA PHE A 139 15.35 -4.58 10.74
C PHE A 139 15.77 -3.26 11.41
N PRO A 140 14.82 -2.52 12.00
CA PRO A 140 15.10 -1.27 12.71
C PRO A 140 16.19 -1.42 13.77
N PRO A 141 17.18 -0.50 13.84
CA PRO A 141 18.17 -0.50 14.91
C PRO A 141 17.51 -0.35 16.29
N GLY A 142 17.91 -1.16 17.27
CA GLY A 142 17.42 -1.06 18.66
C GLY A 142 16.12 -1.83 18.94
N LEU A 143 15.45 -2.37 17.93
CA LEU A 143 14.42 -3.40 18.06
C LEU A 143 15.08 -4.78 17.86
N ALA A 144 15.92 -5.18 18.81
CA ALA A 144 16.46 -6.54 18.80
C ALA A 144 15.33 -7.56 19.08
N LYS A 145 15.37 -8.69 18.38
CA LYS A 145 14.45 -9.84 18.48
C LYS A 145 14.27 -10.33 19.92
#